data_AF-A0A015K4N6-F1
#
_entry.id   AF-A0A015K4N6-F1
#
_cell.length_a   1.000
_cell.length_b   1.000
_cell.length_c   1.000
_cell.angle_alpha   90.00
_cell.angle_beta   90.00
_cell.angle_gamma   90.00
#
_symmetry.space_group_name_H-M   'P 1'
#
loop_
_entity.id
_entity.type
_entity.pdbx_description
1 polymer ?
#
loop_
_entity_poly.entity_id
_entity_poly.type
_entity_poly.pdbx_seq_one_letter_code
_entity_poly.pdbx_strand_id
1 'polypeptide(L)' 'MQSFNEWTDKKIKDDNLYFFKYNKFTNVEIVEKGTFATISKADWKNGISVALKILGNNPSINENDMNKFIKEVILK' A
#
# COMPACT_ATOMS: atom_id res chain seq x y z
N MET A 1 -0.75 17.47 13.33
CA MET A 1 -0.47 16.64 12.14
C MET A 1 -1.56 15.58 12.12
N GLN A 2 -2.29 15.40 11.02
CA GLN A 2 -3.32 14.35 10.96
C GLN A 2 -2.58 13.00 10.96
N SER A 3 -2.95 12.09 11.86
CA SER A 3 -2.34 10.76 11.91
C SER A 3 -2.64 9.97 10.63
N PHE A 4 -1.82 8.95 10.33
CA PHE A 4 -2.00 8.09 9.16
C PHE A 4 -3.43 7.54 9.08
N ASN A 5 -3.95 7.02 10.20
CA ASN A 5 -5.29 6.44 10.29
C ASN A 5 -6.40 7.47 10.02
N GLU A 6 -6.28 8.67 10.60
CA GLU A 6 -7.25 9.74 10.36
C GLU A 6 -7.24 10.21 8.91
N TRP A 7 -6.06 10.25 8.27
CA TRP A 7 -5.94 10.61 6.85
C TRP A 7 -6.55 9.55 5.95
N THR A 8 -6.28 8.26 6.20
CA THR A 8 -6.87 7.16 5.42
C THR A 8 -8.38 7.12 5.56
N ASP A 9 -8.90 7.25 6.79
CA ASP A 9 -10.35 7.21 7.04
C ASP A 9 -11.07 8.35 6.31
N LYS A 10 -10.47 9.55 6.32
CA LYS A 10 -11.01 10.69 5.57
C LYS A 10 -11.00 10.43 4.06
N LYS A 11 -9.89 9.93 3.52
CA LYS A 11 -9.77 9.67 2.07
C LYS A 11 -10.69 8.55 1.57
N ILE A 12 -10.94 7.53 2.40
CA ILE A 12 -11.92 6.49 2.13
C ILE A 12 -13.34 7.09 2.13
N LYS A 13 -13.68 7.93 3.11
CA LYS A 13 -14.99 8.61 3.16
C LYS A 13 -15.22 9.57 2.00
N ASP A 14 -14.17 10.24 1.54
CA ASP A 14 -14.22 11.15 0.39
C ASP A 14 -14.20 10.39 -0.97
N ASP A 15 -14.38 9.05 -0.98
CA ASP A 15 -14.34 8.14 -2.15
C ASP A 15 -13.07 8.22 -3.03
N ASN A 16 -12.01 8.85 -2.53
CA ASN A 16 -10.74 9.03 -3.24
C ASN A 16 -9.76 7.88 -2.99
N LEU A 17 -10.10 6.95 -2.10
CA LEU A 17 -9.27 5.80 -1.75
C LEU A 17 -10.12 4.55 -1.59
N TYR A 18 -9.93 3.60 -2.51
CA TYR A 18 -10.62 2.32 -2.44
C TYR A 18 -9.83 1.33 -1.58
N PHE A 19 -10.47 0.84 -0.53
CA PHE A 19 -9.91 -0.21 0.31
C PHE A 19 -10.18 -1.59 -0.28
N PHE A 20 -9.13 -2.38 -0.48
CA PHE A 20 -9.21 -3.78 -0.87
C PHE A 20 -8.51 -4.65 0.18
N LYS A 21 -9.18 -5.73 0.61
CA LYS A 21 -8.55 -6.73 1.47
C LYS A 21 -7.42 -7.43 0.73
N TYR A 22 -6.28 -7.63 1.38
CA TYR A 22 -5.10 -8.28 0.81
C TYR A 22 -5.40 -9.67 0.21
N ASN A 23 -6.31 -10.43 0.83
CA ASN A 23 -6.74 -11.74 0.34
C ASN A 23 -7.55 -11.72 -0.98
N LYS A 24 -7.80 -10.54 -1.56
CA LYS A 24 -8.37 -10.41 -2.91
C LYS A 24 -7.32 -10.56 -4.01
N PHE A 25 -6.04 -10.54 -3.64
CA PHE A 25 -4.92 -10.80 -4.53
C PHE A 25 -4.50 -12.26 -4.37
N THR A 26 -4.24 -12.91 -5.50
CA THR A 26 -3.87 -14.33 -5.58
C THR A 26 -2.54 -14.48 -6.31
N ASN A 27 -1.90 -15.65 -6.23
CA ASN A 27 -0.62 -15.92 -6.87
C ASN A 27 0.42 -14.82 -6.57
N VAL A 28 0.53 -14.45 -5.30
CA VAL A 28 1.43 -13.38 -4.87
C VAL A 28 2.86 -13.91 -4.86
N GLU A 29 3.71 -13.32 -5.70
CA GLU A 29 5.11 -13.70 -5.87
C GLU A 29 6.00 -12.48 -5.66
N ILE A 30 7.03 -12.63 -4.83
CA ILE A 30 7.99 -11.54 -4.58
C ILE A 30 8.83 -11.33 -5.84
N VAL A 31 8.83 -10.11 -6.37
CA VAL A 31 9.67 -9.69 -7.50
C VAL A 31 10.95 -9.03 -6.98
N GLU A 32 10.82 -8.18 -5.97
CA GLU A 32 11.95 -7.45 -5.40
C GLU A 32 11.75 -7.24 -3.90
N LYS A 33 12.84 -7.35 -3.14
CA LYS A 33 12.85 -7.05 -1.70
C LYS A 33 13.85 -5.93 -1.44
N GLY A 34 13.34 -4.73 -1.17
CA GLY A 34 14.12 -3.58 -0.76
C GLY A 34 14.14 -3.40 0.76
N THR A 35 14.91 -2.42 1.22
CA THR A 35 15.04 -2.05 2.65
C THR A 35 13.71 -1.55 3.24
N PHE A 36 12.92 -0.83 2.45
CA PHE A 36 11.71 -0.14 2.91
C PHE A 36 10.40 -0.78 2.39
N ALA A 37 10.48 -1.56 1.31
CA ALA A 37 9.30 -2.16 0.69
C ALA A 37 9.67 -3.48 0.00
N THR A 38 8.70 -4.38 -0.06
CA THR A 38 8.74 -5.55 -0.94
C THR A 38 7.81 -5.32 -2.11
N ILE A 39 8.29 -5.48 -3.33
CA ILE A 39 7.48 -5.46 -4.54
C ILE A 39 7.10 -6.89 -4.89
N SER A 40 5.80 -7.16 -4.96
CA SER A 40 5.27 -8.47 -5.36
C SER A 40 4.40 -8.33 -6.60
N LYS A 41 4.45 -9.30 -7.50
CA LYS A 41 3.46 -9.48 -8.54
C LYS A 41 2.28 -10.25 -7.93
N ALA A 42 1.06 -9.90 -8.30
CA ALA A 42 -0.10 -10.67 -7.91
C ALA A 42 -1.16 -10.65 -9.01
N ASP A 43 -1.98 -11.68 -9.05
CA ASP A 43 -3.19 -11.71 -9.85
C ASP A 43 -4.34 -11.05 -9.07
N TRP A 44 -5.13 -10.28 -9.80
CA TRP A 44 -6.34 -9.62 -9.37
C TRP A 44 -7.51 -10.01 -10.30
N LYS A 45 -8.67 -9.40 -10.08
CA LYS A 45 -9.92 -9.72 -10.79
C LYS A 45 -9.74 -9.72 -12.32
N ASN A 46 -10.48 -10.60 -12.99
CA ASN A 46 -10.62 -10.66 -14.45
C ASN A 46 -9.29 -10.81 -15.20
N GLY A 47 -8.33 -11.56 -14.64
CA GLY A 47 -7.05 -11.81 -15.29
C GLY A 47 -6.10 -10.61 -15.30
N ILE A 48 -6.38 -9.59 -14.50
CA ILE A 48 -5.48 -8.44 -14.33
C ILE A 48 -4.36 -8.84 -13.38
N SER A 49 -3.11 -8.73 -13.83
CA SER A 49 -1.96 -8.78 -12.92
C SER A 49 -1.59 -7.38 -12.45
N VAL A 50 -1.26 -7.24 -11.17
CA VAL A 50 -0.88 -5.98 -10.51
C VAL A 50 0.47 -6.11 -9.82
N ALA A 51 1.14 -4.99 -9.62
CA ALA A 51 2.31 -4.89 -8.75
C ALA A 51 1.87 -4.34 -7.38
N LEU A 52 2.18 -5.07 -6.31
CA LEU A 52 1.93 -4.71 -4.93
C LEU A 52 3.22 -4.17 -4.31
N LYS A 53 3.23 -2.89 -3.91
CA LYS A 53 4.29 -2.29 -3.07
C LYS A 53 3.91 -2.44 -1.61
N ILE A 54 4.49 -3.43 -0.94
CA ILE A 54 4.15 -3.82 0.44
C ILE A 54 5.15 -3.20 1.41
N LEU A 55 4.67 -2.35 2.32
CA LEU A 55 5.46 -1.74 3.39
C LEU A 55 5.43 -2.62 4.66
N GLY A 56 4.27 -3.18 5.02
CA GLY A 56 3.90 -3.62 6.37
C GLY A 56 4.51 -4.89 6.97
N ASN A 57 5.64 -5.40 6.49
CA ASN A 57 6.32 -6.53 7.14
C ASN A 57 7.57 -6.12 7.93
N ASN A 58 7.78 -4.83 8.14
CA ASN A 58 8.93 -4.33 8.89
C ASN A 58 8.48 -3.60 10.17
N PRO A 59 8.73 -4.17 11.38
CA PRO A 59 8.42 -3.49 12.64
C PRO A 59 9.21 -2.18 12.84
N SER A 60 10.17 -1.86 11.97
CA SER A 60 10.89 -0.59 11.97
C SER A 60 10.17 0.56 11.27
N ILE A 61 9.03 0.31 10.61
CA ILE A 61 8.26 1.37 9.93
C ILE A 61 7.58 2.23 10.98
N ASN A 62 7.97 3.50 11.01
CA ASN A 62 7.40 4.50 11.91
C ASN A 62 6.50 5.48 11.13
N GLU A 63 5.88 6.40 11.86
CA GLU A 63 4.98 7.41 11.30
C GLU A 63 5.65 8.29 10.23
N ASN A 64 6.95 8.58 10.32
CA ASN A 64 7.66 9.37 9.31
C ASN A 64 7.80 8.62 7.99
N ASP A 65 8.00 7.31 8.02
CA ASP A 65 8.07 6.49 6.80
C ASP A 65 6.69 6.42 6.12
N MET A 66 5.62 6.32 6.90
CA MET A 66 4.24 6.41 6.40
C MET A 66 3.92 7.79 5.81
N ASN A 67 4.38 8.87 6.45
CA ASN A 67 4.20 10.23 5.95
C ASN A 67 4.97 10.48 4.66
N LYS A 68 6.19 9.94 4.51
CA LYS A 68 6.93 9.98 3.24
C LYS A 68 6.16 9.25 2.14
N PHE A 69 5.59 8.09 2.45
CA PHE A 69 4.79 7.33 1.50
C PHE A 69 3.52 8.10 1.07
N ILE A 70 2.78 8.67 2.00
CA ILE A 70 1.61 9.51 1.68
C ILE A 70 2.02 10.66 0.75
N LYS A 71 3.15 11.34 1.03
CA LYS A 71 3.66 12.39 0.13
C LYS A 71 3.97 11.85 -1.26
N GLU A 72 4.61 10.69 -1.38
CA GLU A 72 4.88 10.05 -2.68
C GLU A 72 3.58 9.78 -3.46
N VAL A 73 2.54 9.28 -2.78
CA VAL A 73 1.24 8.94 -3.40
C VAL A 73 0.44 10.18 -3.78
N ILE A 74 0.51 11.26 -3.00
CA ILE A 74 -0.22 12.51 -3.29
C ILE A 74 0.48 13.34 -4.38
N LEU A 75 1.80 13.30 -4.46
CA LEU A 75 2.59 14.17 -5.34
C LEU A 75 2.83 13.60 -6.75
N LYS A 76 2.50 12.34 -6.99
CA LYS A 76 2.54 11.71 -8.32
C LYS A 76 1.13 11.59 -8.89
#